data_AF-A0AAD1Q6A7-F1
#
_entry.id   AF-A0AAD1Q6A7-F1
#
_cell.length_a   1.000
_cell.length_b   1.000
_cell.length_c   1.000
_cell.angle_alpha   90.00
_cell.angle_beta   90.00
_cell.angle_gamma   90.00
#
_symmetry.space_group_name_H-M   'P 1'
#
loop_
_entity.id
_entity.type
_entity.pdbx_description
1 polymer ?
#
loop_
_entity_poly.entity_id
_entity_poly.type
_entity_poly.pdbx_seq_one_letter_code
_entity_poly.pdbx_strand_id
1 'polypeptide(L)' 'MLHSCVLLKFLLIIAIDTNIIVRFITRDDELQYQQSLELFKNKNIFIPDTVILETEWVLRFAYKFKPLEIYTFYAAFLR' A
#
# COMPACT_ATOMS: atom_id res chain seq x y z
N MET A 1 -25.30 -32.59 -16.94
CA MET A 1 -25.22 -31.17 -17.34
C MET A 1 -25.07 -30.36 -16.05
N LEU A 2 -23.83 -30.05 -15.66
CA LEU A 2 -23.51 -29.39 -14.39
C LEU A 2 -23.98 -27.93 -14.46
N HIS A 3 -25.08 -27.59 -13.78
CA HIS A 3 -25.49 -26.20 -13.61
C HIS A 3 -24.59 -25.53 -12.58
N SER A 4 -23.66 -24.75 -13.11
CA SER A 4 -23.20 -23.44 -12.61
C SER A 4 -23.05 -23.33 -11.09
N CYS A 5 -21.89 -23.76 -10.62
CA CYS A 5 -21.22 -23.15 -9.47
C CYS A 5 -20.99 -21.66 -9.81
N VAL A 6 -21.98 -20.81 -9.51
CA VAL A 6 -21.84 -19.36 -9.65
C VAL A 6 -20.84 -18.93 -8.60
N LEU A 7 -19.60 -18.78 -9.06
CA LEU A 7 -18.50 -17.99 -8.51
C LEU A 7 -18.95 -17.04 -7.40
N LEU A 8 -18.91 -17.52 -6.16
CA LEU A 8 -18.67 -16.66 -5.02
C LEU A 8 -17.18 -16.24 -5.10
N LYS A 9 -16.85 -15.39 -6.07
CA LYS A 9 -15.62 -14.62 -6.06
C LYS A 9 -15.77 -13.68 -4.87
N PHE A 10 -15.45 -14.17 -3.66
CA PHE A 10 -15.14 -13.28 -2.55
C PHE A 10 -14.11 -12.30 -3.10
N LEU A 11 -14.53 -11.06 -3.29
CA LEU A 11 -13.67 -9.95 -3.67
C LEU A 11 -12.70 -9.81 -2.51
N LEU A 12 -11.57 -10.53 -2.57
CA LEU A 12 -10.64 -10.63 -1.45
C LEU A 12 -9.89 -9.31 -1.40
N ILE A 13 -10.44 -8.37 -0.63
CA ILE A 13 -9.82 -7.09 -0.33
C ILE A 13 -8.65 -7.38 0.61
N ILE A 14 -7.46 -6.99 0.17
CA ILE A 14 -6.24 -7.18 0.95
C ILE A 14 -6.00 -5.92 1.78
N ALA A 15 -6.04 -6.05 3.11
CA ALA A 15 -5.61 -4.97 3.98
C ALA A 15 -4.08 -4.82 3.90
N ILE A 16 -3.62 -3.59 3.70
CA ILE A 16 -2.20 -3.25 3.56
C ILE A 16 -1.63 -2.81 4.89
N ASP A 17 -0.41 -3.28 5.19
CA ASP A 17 0.37 -2.87 6.35
C ASP A 17 1.31 -1.69 6.00
N THR A 18 1.74 -0.97 7.04
CA THR A 18 2.69 0.15 6.96
C THR A 18 3.95 -0.20 6.18
N ASN A 19 4.49 -1.40 6.36
CA ASN A 19 5.73 -1.79 5.69
C ASN A 19 5.62 -1.78 4.15
N ILE A 20 4.50 -2.23 3.58
CA ILE A 20 4.28 -2.27 2.14
C ILE A 20 4.26 -0.85 1.57
N ILE A 21 3.60 0.09 2.24
CA ILE A 21 3.54 1.49 1.81
C ILE A 21 4.93 2.12 1.88
N VAL A 22 5.68 1.86 2.96
CA VAL A 22 7.05 2.38 3.11
C VAL A 22 7.92 1.87 1.97
N ARG A 23 7.92 0.57 1.66
CA ARG A 23 8.70 0.01 0.53
C ARG A 23 8.30 0.61 -0.81
N PHE A 24 7.00 0.85 -1.00
CA PHE A 24 6.49 1.46 -2.21
C PHE A 24 6.97 2.91 -2.39
N ILE A 25 6.91 3.72 -1.32
CA ILE A 25 7.27 5.15 -1.36
C ILE A 25 8.78 5.35 -1.41
N THR A 26 9.55 4.65 -0.56
CA THR A 26 10.97 4.94 -0.38
C THR A 26 11.86 4.24 -1.39
N ARG A 27 11.40 3.13 -2.00
CA ARG A 27 12.23 2.29 -2.89
C ARG A 27 13.57 1.90 -2.25
N ASP A 28 13.60 1.77 -0.94
CA ASP A 28 14.83 1.51 -0.19
C ASP A 28 15.38 0.08 -0.39
N ASP A 29 14.52 -0.84 -0.83
CA ASP A 29 14.84 -2.19 -1.28
C ASP A 29 14.11 -2.44 -2.60
N GLU A 30 14.86 -2.69 -3.68
CA GLU A 30 14.30 -2.83 -5.02
C GLU A 30 13.39 -4.06 -5.16
N LEU A 31 13.74 -5.18 -4.52
CA LEU A 31 12.92 -6.40 -4.61
C LEU A 31 11.58 -6.22 -3.91
N GLN A 32 11.61 -5.66 -2.70
CA GLN A 32 10.40 -5.37 -1.93
C GLN A 32 9.57 -4.26 -2.59
N TYR A 33 10.22 -3.28 -3.21
CA TYR A 33 9.53 -2.28 -4.02
C TYR A 33 8.74 -2.94 -5.14
N GLN A 34 9.36 -3.80 -5.95
CA GLN A 34 8.66 -4.46 -7.06
C GLN A 34 7.49 -5.31 -6.56
N GLN A 35 7.65 -6.01 -5.43
CA GLN A 35 6.56 -6.76 -4.80
C GLN A 35 5.40 -5.85 -4.35
N SER A 36 5.70 -4.72 -3.72
CA SER A 36 4.69 -3.73 -3.33
C SER A 36 3.97 -3.16 -4.55
N LEU A 37 4.71 -2.81 -5.61
CA LEU A 37 4.18 -2.28 -6.87
C LEU A 37 3.20 -3.25 -7.52
N GLU A 38 3.54 -4.54 -7.59
CA GLU A 38 2.66 -5.56 -8.16
C GLU A 38 1.40 -5.79 -7.30
N LEU A 39 1.49 -5.59 -5.98
CA LEU A 39 0.33 -5.64 -5.11
C LEU A 39 -0.63 -4.48 -5.40
N PHE A 40 -0.11 -3.24 -5.51
CA PHE A 40 -0.88 -2.04 -5.81
C PHE A 40 -1.54 -2.08 -7.21
N LYS A 41 -0.89 -2.71 -8.20
CA LYS A 41 -1.43 -2.82 -9.57
C LYS A 41 -2.53 -3.86 -9.73
N ASN A 42 -2.39 -5.01 -9.07
CA ASN A 42 -3.13 -6.21 -9.45
C ASN A 42 -4.17 -6.67 -8.42
N LYS A 43 -4.25 -6.02 -7.25
CA LYS A 43 -5.14 -6.43 -6.15
C LYS A 43 -6.08 -5.30 -5.75
N ASN A 44 -7.26 -5.67 -5.28
CA ASN A 44 -8.12 -4.73 -4.58
C ASN A 44 -7.61 -4.59 -3.15
N ILE A 45 -7.23 -3.38 -2.75
CA ILE A 45 -6.56 -3.13 -1.49
C ILE A 45 -7.41 -2.23 -0.59
N PHE A 46 -7.28 -2.44 0.71
CA PHE A 46 -7.80 -1.54 1.73
C PHE A 46 -6.63 -1.02 2.56
N ILE A 47 -6.58 0.29 2.76
CA ILE A 47 -5.56 0.93 3.57
C ILE A 47 -6.27 1.52 4.79
N PRO A 48 -6.07 0.97 5.99
CA PRO A 48 -6.59 1.56 7.22
C PRO A 48 -6.02 2.96 7.46
N ASP A 49 -6.81 3.87 8.04
CA ASP A 49 -6.34 5.22 8.41
C ASP A 49 -5.14 5.17 9.35
N THR A 50 -5.10 4.18 10.26
CA THR A 50 -3.97 3.98 11.18
C THR A 50 -2.67 3.65 10.46
N VAL A 51 -2.74 2.95 9.32
CA VAL A 51 -1.57 2.62 8.49
C VAL A 51 -1.04 3.87 7.79
N ILE A 52 -1.90 4.81 7.40
CA ILE A 52 -1.46 6.12 6.90
C ILE A 52 -0.74 6.91 8.00
N LEU A 53 -1.32 6.97 9.20
CA LEU A 53 -0.71 7.68 10.34
C LEU A 53 0.64 7.07 10.75
N GLU A 54 0.73 5.73 10.78
CA GLU A 54 1.98 5.05 11.11
C GLU A 54 3.04 5.22 10.01
N THR A 55 2.63 5.18 8.74
CA THR A 55 3.55 5.46 7.61
C THR A 55 4.15 6.86 7.73
N GLU A 56 3.35 7.86 8.10
CA GLU A 56 3.81 9.25 8.29
C GLU A 56 4.92 9.29 9.35
N TRP A 57 4.64 8.65 10.48
CA TRP A 57 5.56 8.54 11.59
C TRP A 57 6.86 7.83 11.17
N VAL A 58 6.78 6.70 10.44
CA VAL A 58 7.96 5.98 9.94
C VAL A 58 8.78 6.85 8.97
N LEU A 59 8.14 7.49 7.99
CA LEU A 59 8.83 8.34 7.02
C LEU A 59 9.55 9.51 7.70
N ARG A 60 8.90 10.13 8.70
CA ARG A 60 9.48 11.26 9.45
C ARG A 60 10.62 10.80 10.36
N PHE A 61 10.42 9.76 11.17
CA PHE A 61 11.34 9.42 12.25
C PHE A 61 12.43 8.44 11.84
N ALA A 62 12.13 7.44 11.01
CA ALA A 62 13.13 6.48 10.55
C ALA A 62 13.88 6.98 9.31
N TYR A 63 13.16 7.48 8.30
CA TYR A 63 13.74 7.91 7.02
C TYR A 63 14.09 9.40 6.96
N LYS A 64 13.71 10.19 7.97
CA LYS A 64 14.04 11.61 8.11
C LYS A 64 13.50 12.51 7.00
N PHE A 65 12.42 12.09 6.32
CA PHE A 65 11.74 12.94 5.34
C PHE A 65 11.16 14.19 6.02
N LYS A 66 11.22 15.32 5.32
CA LYS A 66 10.61 16.57 5.78
C LYS A 66 9.10 16.53 5.58
N PRO A 67 8.33 17.30 6.37
CA PRO A 67 6.87 17.35 6.24
C PRO A 67 6.36 17.62 4.80
N LEU A 68 7.08 18.45 4.03
CA LEU A 68 6.71 18.76 2.65
C LEU A 68 6.90 17.57 1.69
N GLU A 69 7.93 16.76 1.91
CA GLU A 69 8.19 15.55 1.12
C GLU A 69 7.08 14.52 1.40
N ILE A 70 6.75 14.33 2.68
CA ILE A 70 5.66 13.44 3.12
C ILE A 70 4.31 13.88 2.55
N TYR A 71 4.00 15.18 2.61
CA TYR A 71 2.80 15.74 2.00
C TYR A 71 2.75 15.46 0.50
N THR A 72 3.87 15.63 -0.21
CA THR A 72 3.94 15.39 -1.66
C THR A 72 3.64 13.92 -1.98
N PHE A 73 4.17 12.98 -1.18
CA PHE A 73 3.86 11.56 -1.34
C PHE A 73 2.38 11.27 -1.14
N TYR A 74 1.76 11.75 -0.06
CA TYR A 74 0.33 11.50 0.18
C TYR A 74 -0.57 12.19 -0.85
N ALA A 75 -0.22 13.38 -1.31
CA ALA A 75 -0.97 14.08 -2.36
C ALA A 75 -0.97 13.31 -3.69
N ALA A 76 0.10 12.56 -3.98
CA ALA A 76 0.18 11.70 -5.15
C ALA A 76 -0.44 10.31 -4.92
N PHE A 77 -0.37 9.78 -3.70
CA PHE A 77 -0.79 8.42 -3.36
C PHE A 77 -2.30 8.30 -3.06
N LEU A 78 -2.91 9.31 -2.44
CA LEU A 78 -4.33 9.31 -2.04
C LEU A 78 -5.27 9.92 -3.09
N ARG A 79 -4.77 10.18 -4.31
CA ARG A 79 -5.58 10.60 -5.46
C ARG A 79 -5.79 9.44 -6.40
#